data_AF-A0A7W1UUF3-F1
#
_entry.id   AF-A0A7W1UUF3-F1
#
_cell.length_a   1.000
_cell.length_b   1.000
_cell.length_c   1.000
_cell.angle_alpha   90.00
_cell.angle_beta   90.00
_cell.angle_gamma   90.00
#
_symmetry.space_group_name_H-M   'P 1'
#
loop_
_entity.id
_entity.type
_entity.pdbx_description
1 polymer ?
#
loop_
_entity_poly.entity_id
_entity_poly.type
_entity_poly.pdbx_seq_one_letter_code
_entity_poly.pdbx_strand_id
1 'polypeptide(L)' 'MPRCRAVPWCETCAKYRAPSAMNPDGTCPNCGNLLDAPMHASQETEDLKAPWHFKLMIVALVVYLVWRFWGLLV' A
#
# COMPACT_ATOMS: atom_id res chain seq x y z
N MET A 1 14.06 -28.43 7.34
CA MET A 1 13.78 -27.33 6.37
C MET A 1 12.99 -26.26 7.12
N PRO A 2 13.50 -25.04 7.23
CA PRO A 2 12.67 -23.85 7.21
C PRO A 2 13.14 -22.98 6.02
N ARG A 3 12.33 -22.90 4.97
CA ARG A 3 12.54 -21.94 3.89
C ARG A 3 11.87 -20.65 4.28
N CYS A 4 12.63 -19.69 4.80
CA CYS A 4 12.23 -18.29 4.87
C CYS A 4 13.00 -17.54 3.80
N ARG A 5 12.39 -17.40 2.62
CA ARG A 5 12.79 -16.39 1.63
C ARG A 5 11.99 -15.12 1.89
N ALA A 6 12.24 -14.49 3.03
CA ALA A 6 12.06 -13.06 3.17
C ALA A 6 13.40 -12.43 2.77
N VAL A 7 13.36 -11.30 2.07
CA VAL A 7 14.54 -10.45 1.91
C VAL A 7 14.48 -9.40 3.02
N PRO A 8 15.02 -9.65 4.24
CA PRO A 8 14.77 -8.77 5.37
C PRO A 8 15.62 -7.51 5.16
N TRP A 9 14.98 -6.50 4.58
CA TRP A 9 15.53 -5.18 4.46
C TRP A 9 15.43 -4.49 5.81
N CYS A 10 16.54 -3.89 6.26
CA CYS A 10 16.58 -3.11 7.48
C CYS A 10 16.55 -1.63 7.12
N GLU A 11 15.42 -0.96 7.37
CA GLU A 11 15.25 0.47 7.05
C GLU A 11 16.22 1.37 7.81
N THR A 12 16.46 1.09 9.10
CA THR A 12 17.36 1.91 9.92
C THR A 12 18.82 1.86 9.48
N CYS A 13 19.23 0.79 8.78
CA CYS A 13 20.59 0.66 8.26
C CYS A 13 20.65 0.82 6.74
N ALA A 14 19.50 1.02 6.07
CA ALA A 14 19.35 0.99 4.62
C ALA A 14 20.15 -0.16 3.96
N LYS A 15 20.11 -1.36 4.56
CA LYS A 15 20.96 -2.47 4.14
C LYS A 15 20.22 -3.80 4.16
N TYR A 16 20.39 -4.54 3.06
CA TYR A 16 19.93 -5.92 2.95
C TYR A 16 20.71 -6.83 3.91
N ARG A 17 19.99 -7.63 4.70
CA ARG A 17 20.57 -8.65 5.58
C ARG A 17 20.22 -10.04 5.06
N ALA A 18 21.23 -10.85 4.78
CA ALA A 18 21.00 -12.26 4.51
C ALA A 18 20.61 -12.99 5.81
N PRO A 19 19.83 -14.10 5.76
CA PRO A 19 19.47 -14.86 6.96
C PRO A 19 20.66 -15.35 7.79
N SER A 20 21.82 -15.58 7.14
CA SER A 20 23.07 -15.95 7.80
C SER A 20 23.76 -14.79 8.54
N ALA A 21 23.33 -13.55 8.33
CA ALA A 21 23.89 -12.33 8.93
C ALA A 21 22.93 -11.70 9.96
N MET A 22 21.95 -12.46 10.43
CA MET A 22 20.92 -12.05 11.37
C MET A 22 21.02 -12.85 12.68
N ASN A 23 20.57 -12.29 13.79
CA ASN A 23 20.47 -13.05 15.04
C ASN A 23 19.41 -14.17 14.91
N PRO A 24 19.54 -15.27 15.66
CA PRO A 24 18.60 -16.40 15.61
C PRO A 24 17.16 -15.98 15.90
N ASP A 25 16.96 -14.88 16.62
CA ASP A 25 15.66 -14.29 16.96
C ASP A 25 15.05 -13.43 15.84
N GLY A 26 15.68 -13.34 14.67
CA GLY A 26 15.19 -12.48 13.58
C GLY A 26 15.40 -10.98 13.85
N THR A 27 16.43 -10.64 14.63
CA THR A 27 16.85 -9.26 14.94
C THR A 27 18.10 -8.83 14.18
N CYS A 28 18.16 -7.57 13.72
CA CYS A 28 19.35 -7.02 13.07
C CYS A 28 20.50 -6.86 14.08
N PRO A 29 21.71 -7.42 13.85
CA PRO A 29 22.81 -7.37 14.81
C PRO A 29 23.48 -5.99 14.97
N ASN A 30 23.13 -5.02 14.11
CA ASN A 30 23.72 -3.67 14.16
C ASN A 30 22.86 -2.64 14.89
N CYS A 31 21.54 -2.78 14.82
CA CYS A 31 20.60 -1.81 15.42
C CYS A 31 19.62 -2.45 16.41
N GLY A 32 19.53 -3.78 16.48
CA GLY A 32 18.63 -4.47 17.42
C GLY A 32 17.15 -4.45 17.01
N ASN A 33 16.80 -3.98 15.81
CA ASN A 33 15.42 -3.98 15.34
C ASN A 33 14.99 -5.36 14.82
N LEU A 34 13.78 -5.78 15.19
CA LEU A 34 13.10 -6.93 14.61
C LEU A 34 12.75 -6.62 13.17
N LEU A 35 13.22 -7.44 12.23
CA LEU A 35 12.83 -7.32 10.82
C LEU A 35 11.62 -8.22 10.58
N ASP A 36 10.53 -7.94 11.30
CA ASP A 36 9.25 -8.53 10.98
C ASP A 36 8.77 -7.89 9.67
N ALA A 37 8.33 -8.72 8.73
CA ALA A 37 7.87 -8.24 7.42
C ALA A 37 6.80 -7.18 7.64
N PRO A 38 6.74 -6.10 6.83
CA PRO A 38 5.57 -5.25 6.84
C PRO A 38 4.40 -6.11 6.36
N MET A 39 3.66 -6.69 7.31
CA MET A 39 2.22 -6.77 7.19
C MET A 39 1.83 -5.34 6.85
N HIS A 40 1.49 -5.10 5.59
CA HIS A 40 0.83 -3.89 5.16
C HIS A 40 -0.37 -3.73 6.08
N ALA A 41 -0.16 -2.98 7.16
CA ALA A 41 -1.16 -2.59 8.11
C ALA A 41 -2.13 -1.78 7.28
N SER A 42 -3.25 -2.42 7.00
CA SER A 42 -4.47 -1.85 6.49
C SER A 42 -4.84 -0.68 7.39
N GLN A 43 -4.46 0.54 7.00
CA GLN A 43 -4.95 1.81 7.53
C GLN A 43 -4.25 2.98 6.80
N GLU A 44 -4.69 3.26 5.57
CA GLU A 44 -4.73 4.65 5.09
C GLU A 44 -6.18 4.95 4.70
N THR A 45 -6.96 5.29 5.72
CA THR A 45 -8.07 6.25 5.59
C THR A 45 -7.50 7.69 5.65
N GLU A 46 -6.27 7.88 5.19
CA GLU A 46 -5.74 9.21 4.94
C GLU A 46 -6.38 9.70 3.64
N ASP A 47 -6.67 10.98 3.61
CA ASP A 47 -7.28 11.75 2.52
C ASP A 47 -6.48 11.59 1.21
N LEU A 48 -6.59 10.42 0.55
CA LEU A 48 -6.23 10.22 -0.85
C LEU A 48 -7.23 11.06 -1.65
N LYS A 49 -7.02 12.37 -1.63
CA LYS A 49 -7.81 13.39 -2.31
C LYS A 49 -8.01 12.89 -3.72
N ALA A 50 -9.20 12.35 -4.01
CA ALA A 50 -9.49 11.86 -5.35
C ALA A 50 -9.08 12.98 -6.31
N PRO A 51 -8.17 12.70 -7.27
CA PRO A 51 -7.59 13.74 -8.11
C PRO A 51 -8.75 14.52 -8.73
N TRP A 52 -8.69 15.85 -8.74
CA TRP A 52 -9.82 16.73 -9.15
C TRP A 52 -10.54 16.28 -10.42
N HIS A 53 -9.78 15.68 -11.35
CA HIS A 53 -10.26 15.06 -12.57
C HIS A 53 -11.26 13.89 -12.37
N PHE A 54 -11.09 13.04 -11.35
CA PHE A 54 -12.01 11.95 -11.02
C PHE A 54 -13.41 12.47 -10.70
N LYS A 55 -13.50 13.58 -9.96
CA LYS A 55 -14.77 14.22 -9.62
C LYS A 55 -15.46 14.80 -10.86
N LEU A 56 -14.70 15.32 -11.84
CA LEU A 56 -15.27 15.78 -13.12
C LEU A 56 -15.87 14.65 -13.96
N MET A 57 -15.23 13.48 -14.00
CA MET A 57 -15.77 12.33 -14.74
C MET A 57 -17.12 11.88 -14.18
N ILE A 58 -17.27 11.87 -12.86
CA ILE A 58 -18.55 11.55 -12.20
C ILE A 58 -19.62 12.60 -12.53
N VAL A 59 -19.28 13.89 -12.48
CA VAL A 59 -20.23 14.97 -12.82
C VAL A 59 -20.69 14.86 -14.27
N ALA A 60 -19.78 14.65 -15.22
CA ALA A 60 -20.13 14.48 -16.62
C ALA A 60 -21.04 13.27 -16.86
N LEU A 61 -20.77 12.14 -16.16
CA LEU A 61 -21.61 10.94 -16.23
C LEU A 61 -23.03 11.23 -15.73
N VAL A 62 -23.18 11.87 -14.57
CA VAL A 62 -24.51 12.16 -13.99
C VAL A 62 -25.31 13.10 -14.89
N VAL A 63 -24.69 14.15 -15.44
CA VAL A 63 -25.35 15.07 -16.38
C VAL A 63 -25.84 14.33 -17.62
N TYR A 64 -25.00 13.48 -18.22
CA TYR A 64 -25.37 12.69 -19.38
C TYR A 64 -26.53 11.75 -19.09
N LEU A 65 -26.49 11.03 -17.95
CA LEU A 65 -27.54 10.11 -17.55
C LEU A 65 -28.87 10.83 -17.32
N VAL A 66 -28.87 12.00 -16.66
CA VAL A 66 -30.09 12.79 -16.45
C VAL A 66 -30.65 13.29 -17.77
N TRP A 67 -29.82 13.86 -18.65
CA TRP A 67 -30.22 14.29 -19.99
C TRP A 67 -30.82 13.14 -20.81
N ARG A 68 -30.16 11.97 -20.74
CA ARG A 68 -30.58 10.77 -21.46
C ARG A 68 -31.88 10.21 -20.91
N PHE A 69 -32.04 10.15 -19.59
CA PHE A 69 -33.27 9.71 -18.94
C PHE A 69 -34.43 10.63 -19.30
N TRP A 70 -34.21 11.95 -19.31
CA TRP A 70 -35.24 12.90 -19.72
C TRP A 70 -35.68 12.68 -21.16
N GLY A 71 -34.75 12.47 -22.10
CA GLY A 71 -35.07 12.18 -23.50
C GLY A 71 -35.60 10.76 -23.79
N LEU A 72 -35.58 9.85 -22.80
CA LEU A 72 -36.21 8.53 -22.90
C LEU A 72 -37.59 8.49 -22.22
N LEU A 73 -37.83 9.36 -21.22
CA LEU A 73 -39.08 9.47 -20.48
C LEU A 73 -40.04 10.50 -21.06
N VAL A 74 -39.56 11.43 -21.90
CA VAL A 74 -40.36 12.40 -22.67
C VAL A 74 -40.50 11.93 -24.11
#